data_AF-A0A2M6X0S5-F1
#
_entry.id   AF-A0A2M6X0S5-F1
#
_cell.length_a   1.000
_cell.length_b   1.000
_cell.length_c   1.000
_cell.angle_alpha   90.00
_cell.angle_beta   90.00
_cell.angle_gamma   90.00
#
_symmetry.space_group_name_H-M   'P 1'
#
loop_
_entity.id
_entity.type
_entity.pdbx_description
1 polymer ?
#
loop_
_entity_poly.entity_id
_entity_poly.type
_entity_poly.pdbx_seq_one_letter_code
_entity_poly.pdbx_strand_id
1 'polypeptide(L)'
;MGCLKFEKGVMRATALNSARKCGLFGKIKILRPLVLVPLVLGCLTVRSAASSSDLSEQDNWAMQQTLKLLQDPGLRTKAVNENSRAKGADTKVQELMQNDPEKVQRLYEISAKVFERMTKQNSGDSSALAQQVDPSKINAEDFANNLTEEERKMIRELASEFENKPVK
;
A
#
# COMPACT_ATOMS: atom_id res chain seq x y z
N MET A 1 18.16 -22.67 -45.59
CA MET A 1 17.05 -22.57 -46.57
C MET A 1 15.78 -23.07 -45.87
N GLY A 2 14.60 -22.48 -45.86
CA GLY A 2 13.97 -21.44 -46.65
C GLY A 2 12.46 -21.72 -46.67
N CYS A 3 11.67 -20.78 -46.11
CA CYS A 3 10.28 -20.44 -46.41
C CYS A 3 9.16 -21.50 -46.54
N LEU A 4 8.19 -21.42 -45.61
CA LEU A 4 6.73 -21.46 -45.86
C LEU A 4 6.09 -20.49 -44.84
N LYS A 5 5.83 -19.21 -45.13
CA LYS A 5 4.75 -18.57 -45.92
C LYS A 5 3.33 -18.71 -45.33
N PHE A 6 2.97 -17.68 -44.55
CA PHE A 6 1.68 -16.98 -44.42
C PHE A 6 0.42 -17.66 -44.99
N GLU A 7 -0.53 -17.94 -44.10
CA GLU A 7 -1.96 -17.87 -44.42
C GLU A 7 -2.66 -16.89 -43.46
N LYS A 8 -3.52 -16.05 -44.05
CA LYS A 8 -4.09 -14.84 -43.47
C LYS A 8 -5.37 -15.20 -42.70
N GLY A 9 -5.41 -14.87 -41.42
CA GLY A 9 -6.64 -14.89 -40.61
C GLY A 9 -6.97 -13.51 -40.07
N VAL A 10 -7.33 -12.57 -40.96
CA VAL A 10 -7.90 -11.27 -40.58
C VAL A 10 -9.40 -11.44 -40.45
N MET A 11 -9.95 -11.24 -39.26
CA MET A 11 -11.36 -10.89 -39.08
C MET A 11 -11.43 -9.71 -38.11
N ARG A 12 -11.37 -8.51 -38.71
CA ARG A 12 -11.87 -7.27 -38.13
C ARG A 12 -13.39 -7.37 -38.04
N ALA A 13 -13.95 -7.25 -36.85
CA ALA A 13 -15.38 -6.99 -36.69
C ALA A 13 -15.58 -5.47 -36.66
N THR A 14 -16.01 -4.91 -37.78
CA THR A 14 -16.58 -3.55 -37.85
C THR A 14 -17.85 -3.67 -38.68
N ALA A 15 -19.01 -3.56 -38.05
CA ALA A 15 -20.28 -3.35 -38.74
C ALA A 15 -21.20 -2.51 -37.86
N LEU A 16 -21.45 -1.30 -38.35
CA LEU A 16 -22.52 -0.39 -37.96
C LEU A 16 -23.90 -1.01 -38.27
N ASN A 17 -24.87 -0.89 -37.35
CA ASN A 17 -26.27 -0.64 -37.70
C ASN A 17 -27.03 -0.22 -36.43
N SER A 18 -27.32 1.07 -36.24
CA SER A 18 -28.62 1.70 -36.56
C SER A 18 -29.83 0.93 -36.04
N ALA A 19 -30.32 1.31 -34.87
CA ALA A 19 -31.72 1.20 -34.51
C ALA A 19 -32.16 2.56 -33.95
N ARG A 20 -32.83 3.34 -34.81
CA ARG A 20 -33.55 4.56 -34.47
C ARG A 20 -34.92 4.19 -33.89
N LYS A 21 -35.35 4.98 -32.89
CA LYS A 21 -36.73 5.36 -32.55
C LYS A 21 -37.68 4.27 -32.05
N CYS A 22 -37.99 4.35 -30.75
CA CYS A 22 -39.31 4.59 -30.15
C CYS A 22 -39.00 5.17 -28.75
N GLY A 23 -39.39 6.37 -28.34
CA GLY A 23 -40.71 6.96 -28.43
C GLY A 23 -41.49 6.62 -27.15
N LEU A 24 -41.28 7.35 -26.05
CA LEU A 24 -42.37 7.74 -25.14
C LEU A 24 -41.93 8.84 -24.17
N PHE A 25 -42.34 10.06 -24.52
CA PHE A 25 -42.46 11.20 -23.63
C PHE A 25 -43.52 10.88 -22.56
N GLY A 26 -43.10 10.68 -21.32
CA GLY A 26 -43.97 10.63 -20.15
C GLY A 26 -43.84 11.91 -19.35
N LYS A 27 -44.70 12.89 -19.61
CA LYS A 27 -44.86 14.11 -18.82
C LYS A 27 -45.31 13.74 -17.39
N ILE A 28 -44.43 13.78 -16.41
CA ILE A 28 -44.84 13.72 -14.99
C ILE A 28 -44.77 15.13 -14.42
N LYS A 29 -45.98 15.62 -14.12
CA LYS A 29 -46.30 16.98 -13.72
C LYS A 29 -45.60 17.33 -12.41
N ILE A 30 -44.96 18.50 -12.44
CA ILE A 30 -44.56 19.30 -11.29
C ILE A 30 -45.79 19.53 -10.43
N LEU A 31 -45.75 19.13 -9.15
CA LEU A 31 -46.63 19.68 -8.12
C LEU A 31 -45.89 19.65 -6.77
N ARG A 32 -45.49 20.84 -6.30
CA ARG A 32 -45.14 21.14 -4.90
C ARG A 32 -46.43 21.12 -4.06
N PRO A 33 -46.35 20.67 -2.80
CA PRO A 33 -46.35 21.61 -1.69
C PRO A 33 -45.28 21.24 -0.66
N LEU A 34 -44.38 22.16 -0.26
CA LEU A 34 -44.53 23.01 0.93
C LEU A 34 -45.23 22.29 2.10
N VAL A 35 -44.45 21.55 2.91
CA VAL A 35 -44.76 21.31 4.32
C VAL A 35 -43.53 21.70 5.12
N LEU A 36 -43.75 22.68 5.99
CA LEU A 36 -42.79 23.36 6.85
C LEU A 36 -43.28 23.07 8.26
N VAL A 37 -42.68 22.10 8.98
CA VAL A 37 -42.99 21.82 10.40
C VAL A 37 -41.70 21.33 11.08
N PRO A 38 -41.42 21.77 12.33
CA PRO A 38 -40.11 22.24 12.73
C PRO A 38 -39.42 21.36 13.79
N LEU A 39 -38.21 21.79 14.18
CA LEU A 39 -37.70 21.77 15.56
C LEU A 39 -37.75 20.42 16.31
N VAL A 40 -36.67 19.64 16.20
CA VAL A 40 -36.16 18.86 17.33
C VAL A 40 -34.72 19.27 17.60
N LEU A 41 -34.61 20.38 18.32
CA LEU A 41 -33.48 20.72 19.16
C LEU A 41 -33.43 19.70 20.30
N GLY A 42 -32.36 18.90 20.42
CA GLY A 42 -32.11 18.15 21.64
C GLY A 42 -31.57 16.73 21.50
N CYS A 43 -30.32 16.59 21.05
CA CYS A 43 -29.34 15.68 21.66
C CYS A 43 -27.97 15.91 21.00
N LEU A 44 -27.33 17.03 21.35
CA LEU A 44 -25.86 16.98 21.44
C LEU A 44 -25.55 16.13 22.67
N THR A 45 -25.60 14.81 22.51
CA THR A 45 -24.84 13.95 23.39
C THR A 45 -23.38 14.28 23.10
N VAL A 46 -22.77 15.06 23.98
CA VAL A 46 -21.32 15.17 24.06
C VAL A 46 -20.80 13.74 24.24
N ARG A 47 -20.41 13.13 23.13
CA ARG A 47 -19.65 11.89 23.11
C ARG A 47 -18.27 12.29 23.61
N SER A 48 -18.09 12.29 24.93
CA SER A 48 -16.76 12.23 25.52
C SER A 48 -16.17 10.87 25.16
N ALA A 49 -15.67 10.76 23.93
CA ALA A 49 -14.71 9.74 23.57
C ALA A 49 -13.41 10.17 24.24
N ALA A 50 -13.15 9.59 25.41
CA ALA A 50 -11.77 9.35 25.79
C ALA A 50 -11.21 8.41 24.69
N SER A 51 -10.67 8.99 23.62
CA SER A 51 -9.90 8.24 22.65
C SER A 51 -8.60 7.88 23.34
N SER A 52 -8.53 6.66 23.90
CA SER A 52 -7.23 6.05 24.08
C SER A 52 -6.62 5.93 22.68
N SER A 53 -5.36 6.31 22.57
CA SER A 53 -4.56 6.26 21.34
C SER A 53 -4.21 4.81 20.95
N ASP A 54 -5.15 3.89 21.15
CA ASP A 54 -5.00 2.49 20.86
C ASP A 54 -5.46 2.24 19.44
N LEU A 55 -4.63 1.49 18.71
CA LEU A 55 -4.96 0.93 17.40
C LEU A 55 -6.32 0.22 17.47
N SER A 56 -7.19 0.44 16.48
CA SER A 56 -8.41 -0.34 16.37
C SER A 56 -8.07 -1.83 16.21
N GLU A 57 -8.97 -2.74 16.57
CA GLU A 57 -8.73 -4.18 16.39
C GLU A 57 -8.44 -4.53 14.92
N GLN A 58 -9.11 -3.83 13.99
CA GLN A 58 -8.90 -4.00 12.56
C GLN A 58 -7.50 -3.53 12.12
N ASP A 59 -7.05 -2.38 12.59
CA ASP A 59 -5.72 -1.84 12.26
C ASP A 59 -4.61 -2.68 12.87
N ASN A 60 -4.80 -3.16 14.10
CA ASN A 60 -3.90 -4.12 14.74
C ASN A 60 -3.80 -5.40 13.91
N TRP A 61 -4.91 -5.96 13.45
CA TRP A 61 -4.89 -7.16 12.62
C TRP A 61 -4.13 -6.93 11.31
N ALA A 62 -4.40 -5.82 10.61
CA ALA A 62 -3.72 -5.48 9.36
C ALA A 62 -2.22 -5.25 9.54
N MET A 63 -1.82 -4.58 10.63
CA MET A 63 -0.43 -4.42 11.02
C MET A 63 0.23 -5.79 11.23
N GLN A 64 -0.39 -6.69 12.00
CA GLN A 64 0.15 -8.03 12.27
C GLN A 64 0.29 -8.87 10.99
N GLN A 65 -0.67 -8.78 10.05
CA GLN A 65 -0.52 -9.45 8.76
C GLN A 65 0.64 -8.88 7.94
N THR A 66 0.84 -7.56 7.99
CA THR A 66 1.96 -6.90 7.30
C THR A 66 3.30 -7.32 7.91
N LEU A 67 3.42 -7.34 9.24
CA LEU A 67 4.63 -7.80 9.93
C LEU A 67 4.96 -9.24 9.59
N LYS A 68 3.94 -10.12 9.61
CA LYS A 68 4.10 -11.52 9.23
C LYS A 68 4.57 -11.67 7.77
N LEU A 69 4.02 -10.87 6.86
CA LEU A 69 4.43 -10.87 5.45
C LEU A 69 5.89 -10.44 5.29
N LEU A 70 6.34 -9.41 6.02
CA LEU A 70 7.72 -8.94 5.94
C LEU A 70 8.71 -9.95 6.52
N GLN A 71 8.35 -10.62 7.61
CA GLN A 71 9.22 -11.55 8.35
C GLN A 71 9.27 -12.95 7.75
N ASP A 72 8.23 -13.41 7.05
CA ASP A 72 8.18 -14.73 6.43
C ASP A 72 8.60 -14.68 4.95
N PRO A 73 9.77 -15.26 4.58
CA PRO A 73 10.24 -15.24 3.19
C PRO A 73 9.28 -15.90 2.20
N GLY A 74 8.55 -16.93 2.63
CA GLY A 74 7.60 -17.65 1.79
C GLY A 74 6.36 -16.81 1.48
N LEU A 75 5.82 -16.10 2.47
CA LEU A 75 4.72 -15.16 2.26
C LEU A 75 5.17 -13.96 1.42
N ARG A 76 6.37 -13.42 1.69
CA ARG A 76 6.96 -12.33 0.90
C ARG A 76 7.11 -12.73 -0.57
N THR A 77 7.64 -13.92 -0.85
CA THR A 77 7.82 -14.43 -2.22
C THR A 77 6.50 -14.53 -2.97
N LYS A 78 5.42 -14.98 -2.31
CA LYS A 78 4.08 -15.01 -2.91
C LYS A 78 3.60 -13.60 -3.26
N ALA A 79 3.69 -12.66 -2.32
CA ALA A 79 3.28 -11.27 -2.53
C ALA A 79 4.07 -10.59 -3.68
N VAL A 80 5.37 -10.87 -3.78
CA VAL A 80 6.25 -10.39 -4.86
C VAL A 80 5.82 -10.94 -6.22
N ASN A 81 5.41 -12.21 -6.29
CA ASN A 81 4.96 -12.81 -7.54
C ASN A 81 3.60 -12.28 -8.02
N GLU A 82 2.75 -11.83 -7.10
CA GLU A 82 1.40 -11.33 -7.40
C GLU A 82 1.37 -9.82 -7.69
N ASN A 83 2.41 -9.06 -7.31
CA ASN A 83 2.43 -7.61 -7.42
C ASN A 83 3.73 -7.08 -8.03
N SER A 84 3.64 -6.46 -9.21
CA SER A 84 4.80 -5.92 -9.94
C SER A 84 5.55 -4.81 -9.20
N ARG A 85 4.86 -4.01 -8.38
CA ARG A 85 5.51 -3.00 -7.53
C ARG A 85 6.28 -3.65 -6.38
N ALA A 86 5.69 -4.68 -5.76
CA ALA A 86 6.37 -5.45 -4.72
C ALA A 86 7.62 -6.13 -5.29
N LYS A 87 7.53 -6.69 -6.51
CA LYS A 87 8.70 -7.24 -7.22
C LYS A 87 9.80 -6.23 -7.47
N GLY A 88 9.46 -5.03 -7.94
CA GLY A 88 10.43 -3.97 -8.16
C GLY A 88 11.13 -3.52 -6.88
N ALA A 89 10.41 -3.45 -5.75
CA ALA A 89 10.98 -3.14 -4.45
C ALA A 89 11.88 -4.28 -3.93
N ASP A 90 11.43 -5.53 -4.02
CA ASP A 90 12.18 -6.71 -3.59
C ASP A 90 13.48 -6.89 -4.39
N THR A 91 13.44 -6.66 -5.72
CA THR A 91 14.66 -6.71 -6.55
C THR A 91 15.71 -5.69 -6.10
N LYS A 92 15.30 -4.45 -5.79
CA LYS A 92 16.23 -3.43 -5.27
C LYS A 92 16.83 -3.83 -3.92
N VAL A 93 16.02 -4.46 -3.06
CA VAL A 93 16.51 -5.00 -1.78
C VAL A 93 17.54 -6.10 -2.02
N GLN A 94 17.25 -7.05 -2.90
CA GLN A 94 18.19 -8.12 -3.25
C GLN A 94 19.50 -7.57 -3.81
N GLU A 95 19.43 -6.61 -4.74
CA GLU A 95 20.60 -5.94 -5.32
C GLU A 95 21.43 -5.22 -4.25
N LEU A 96 20.79 -4.42 -3.39
CA LEU A 96 21.46 -3.71 -2.30
C LEU A 96 22.17 -4.67 -1.34
N MET A 97 21.55 -5.83 -1.10
CA MET A 97 22.06 -6.87 -0.20
C MET A 97 23.00 -7.86 -0.91
N GLN A 98 23.44 -7.57 -2.14
CA GLN A 98 24.31 -8.43 -2.95
C GLN A 98 23.77 -9.86 -3.14
N ASN A 99 22.45 -10.01 -3.17
CA ASN A 99 21.72 -11.27 -3.24
C ASN A 99 22.03 -12.24 -2.07
N ASP A 100 22.53 -11.74 -0.94
CA ASP A 100 22.78 -12.53 0.26
C ASP A 100 21.46 -12.73 1.04
N PRO A 101 20.91 -13.95 1.11
CA PRO A 101 19.59 -14.20 1.68
C PRO A 101 19.50 -13.87 3.17
N GLU A 102 20.60 -14.02 3.92
CA GLU A 102 20.64 -13.68 5.35
C GLU A 102 20.55 -12.17 5.54
N LYS A 103 21.27 -11.39 4.72
CA LYS A 103 21.24 -9.93 4.76
C LYS A 103 19.90 -9.37 4.31
N VAL A 104 19.32 -9.93 3.24
CA VAL A 104 17.97 -9.60 2.77
C VAL A 104 16.97 -9.79 3.91
N GLN A 105 17.00 -10.95 4.55
CA GLN A 105 16.07 -11.24 5.64
C GLN A 105 16.24 -10.27 6.81
N ARG A 106 17.48 -10.00 7.23
CA ARG A 106 17.76 -9.06 8.32
C ARG A 106 17.30 -7.63 8.01
N LEU A 107 17.41 -7.18 6.76
CA LEU A 107 16.86 -5.88 6.34
C LEU A 107 15.33 -5.85 6.47
N TYR A 108 14.63 -6.92 6.07
CA TYR A 108 13.18 -7.01 6.23
C TYR A 108 12.75 -7.04 7.70
N GLU A 109 13.52 -7.67 8.57
CA GLU A 109 13.28 -7.67 10.02
C GLU A 109 13.44 -6.28 10.64
N ILE A 110 14.50 -5.55 10.25
CA ILE A 110 14.68 -4.14 10.67
C ILE A 110 13.51 -3.30 10.15
N SER A 111 13.12 -3.48 8.89
CA SER A 111 12.00 -2.77 8.27
C SER A 111 10.68 -3.06 9.00
N ALA A 112 10.44 -4.30 9.41
CA ALA A 112 9.27 -4.68 10.18
C ALA A 112 9.22 -3.99 11.55
N LYS A 113 10.35 -3.90 12.26
CA LYS A 113 10.44 -3.17 13.53
C LYS A 113 10.12 -1.68 13.38
N VAL A 114 10.73 -1.03 12.38
CA VAL A 114 10.48 0.39 12.10
C VAL A 114 9.01 0.60 11.72
N PHE A 115 8.45 -0.26 10.86
CA PHE A 115 7.06 -0.21 10.45
C PHE A 115 6.09 -0.36 11.63
N GLU A 116 6.33 -1.32 12.53
CA GLU A 116 5.51 -1.53 13.73
C GLU A 116 5.48 -0.26 14.60
N ARG A 117 6.67 0.31 14.85
CA ARG A 117 6.78 1.55 15.65
C ARG A 117 6.06 2.70 14.97
N MET A 118 6.30 2.94 13.68
CA MET A 118 5.66 4.03 12.94
C MET A 118 4.13 3.87 12.93
N THR A 119 3.63 2.64 12.78
CA THR A 119 2.19 2.35 12.80
C THR A 119 1.58 2.68 14.16
N LYS A 120 2.23 2.26 15.25
CA LYS A 120 1.79 2.58 16.62
C LYS A 120 1.84 4.08 16.91
N GLN A 121 2.87 4.79 16.44
CA GLN A 121 3.00 6.25 16.61
C GLN A 121 1.88 7.03 15.90
N ASN A 122 1.39 6.53 14.77
CA ASN A 122 0.29 7.14 14.03
C ASN A 122 -1.09 6.61 14.46
N SER A 123 -1.18 5.86 15.56
CA SER A 123 -2.44 5.22 16.02
C SER A 123 -3.15 4.44 14.91
N GLY A 124 -2.40 3.89 13.95
CA GLY A 124 -2.95 3.09 12.84
C GLY A 124 -3.47 3.89 11.66
N ASP A 125 -3.29 5.21 11.64
CA ASP A 125 -3.64 6.03 10.49
C ASP A 125 -2.78 5.64 9.28
N SER A 126 -3.36 4.80 8.41
CA SER A 126 -2.73 4.31 7.19
C SER A 126 -2.41 5.43 6.19
N SER A 127 -3.16 6.54 6.20
CA SER A 127 -2.89 7.70 5.34
C SER A 127 -1.67 8.47 5.84
N ALA A 128 -1.59 8.73 7.15
CA ALA A 128 -0.42 9.35 7.75
C ALA A 128 0.83 8.49 7.57
N LEU A 129 0.71 7.18 7.79
CA LEU A 129 1.80 6.22 7.57
C LEU A 129 2.25 6.22 6.10
N ALA A 130 1.31 6.17 5.15
CA ALA A 130 1.63 6.21 3.72
C ALA A 130 2.37 7.50 3.31
N GLN A 131 2.04 8.64 3.93
CA GLN A 131 2.75 9.89 3.69
C GLN A 131 4.18 9.88 4.23
N GLN A 132 4.41 9.23 5.38
CA GLN A 132 5.74 9.10 5.97
C GLN A 132 6.65 8.14 5.21
N VAL A 133 6.08 7.17 4.49
CA VAL A 133 6.83 6.19 3.69
C VAL A 133 6.79 6.45 2.18
N ASP A 134 6.29 7.63 1.77
CA ASP A 134 6.24 8.02 0.36
C ASP A 134 7.67 8.29 -0.15
N PRO A 135 8.20 7.46 -1.08
CA PRO A 135 9.57 7.61 -1.55
C PRO A 135 9.83 8.92 -2.32
N SER A 136 8.78 9.62 -2.75
CA SER A 136 8.91 10.94 -3.37
C SER A 136 9.11 12.08 -2.37
N LYS A 137 8.85 11.82 -1.08
CA LYS A 137 8.88 12.81 0.02
C LYS A 137 9.92 12.49 1.08
N ILE A 138 10.42 11.25 1.14
CA ILE A 138 11.43 10.85 2.11
C ILE A 138 12.79 11.44 1.76
N ASN A 139 13.36 12.20 2.70
CA ASN A 139 14.78 12.51 2.75
C ASN A 139 15.49 11.50 3.68
N ALA A 140 16.68 11.02 3.28
CA ALA A 140 17.42 10.01 4.03
C ALA A 140 17.89 10.50 5.41
N GLU A 141 18.31 11.76 5.54
CA GLU A 141 18.71 12.36 6.81
C GLU A 141 17.51 12.52 7.74
N ASP A 142 16.39 13.01 7.22
CA ASP A 142 15.15 13.14 8.00
C ASP A 142 14.64 11.78 8.48
N PHE A 143 14.70 10.76 7.62
CA PHE A 143 14.35 9.40 8.01
C PHE A 143 15.27 8.90 9.12
N ALA A 144 16.59 9.04 8.96
CA ALA A 144 17.57 8.64 9.97
C ALA A 144 17.35 9.36 11.31
N ASN A 145 16.99 10.65 11.27
CA ASN A 145 16.68 11.44 12.45
C ASN A 145 15.42 10.94 13.19
N ASN A 146 14.48 10.32 12.48
CA ASN A 146 13.26 9.73 13.04
C ASN A 146 13.43 8.29 13.57
N LEU A 147 14.62 7.71 13.47
CA LEU A 147 14.93 6.38 14.01
C LEU A 147 15.32 6.46 15.49
N THR A 148 14.95 5.44 16.26
CA THR A 148 15.46 5.24 17.63
C THR A 148 16.94 4.87 17.61
N GLU A 149 17.65 5.03 18.72
CA GLU A 149 19.06 4.65 18.77
C GLU A 149 19.27 3.14 18.53
N GLU A 150 18.33 2.29 18.98
CA GLU A 150 18.36 0.85 18.70
C GLU A 150 18.23 0.57 17.19
N GLU A 151 17.30 1.23 16.50
CA GLU A 151 17.09 1.07 15.07
C GLU A 151 18.30 1.55 14.27
N ARG A 152 18.88 2.70 14.64
CA ARG A 152 20.12 3.20 14.04
C ARG A 152 21.26 2.21 14.24
N LYS A 153 21.37 1.62 15.44
CA LYS A 153 22.39 0.62 15.74
C LYS A 153 22.25 -0.61 14.85
N MET A 154 21.04 -1.17 14.71
CA MET A 154 20.80 -2.33 13.84
C MET A 154 21.17 -2.04 12.38
N ILE A 155 20.84 -0.85 11.87
CA ILE A 155 21.20 -0.44 10.51
C ILE A 155 22.72 -0.27 10.37
N ARG A 156 23.39 0.36 11.35
CA ARG A 156 24.86 0.52 11.34
C ARG A 156 25.58 -0.82 11.41
N GLU A 157 25.09 -1.75 12.22
CA GLU A 157 25.62 -3.12 12.31
C GLU A 157 25.49 -3.82 10.94
N LEU A 158 24.30 -3.79 10.33
CA LEU A 158 24.08 -4.36 9.01
C LEU A 158 24.98 -3.68 7.95
N ALA A 159 25.11 -2.36 7.97
CA ALA A 159 25.98 -1.59 7.07
C ALA A 159 27.47 -1.95 7.23
N SER A 160 27.94 -2.13 8.46
CA SER A 160 29.33 -2.51 8.74
C SER A 160 29.67 -3.90 8.17
N GLU A 161 28.69 -4.81 8.11
CA GLU A 161 28.84 -6.13 7.47
C GLU A 161 28.92 -6.05 5.93
N PHE A 162 28.57 -4.91 5.31
CA PHE A 162 28.83 -4.63 3.90
C PHE A 162 30.25 -4.15 3.67
N GLU A 163 30.75 -3.24 4.52
CA GLU A 163 32.07 -2.64 4.34
C GLU A 163 33.22 -3.64 4.64
N ASN A 164 33.02 -4.54 5.60
CA ASN A 164 34.07 -5.47 6.05
C ASN A 164 34.24 -6.73 5.19
N LYS A 165 33.50 -6.90 4.08
CA LYS A 165 33.66 -8.04 3.17
C LYS A 165 34.53 -7.60 1.98
N PRO A 166 35.71 -8.20 1.74
CA PRO A 166 36.48 -7.89 0.53
C PRO A 166 35.68 -8.31 -0.69
N VAL A 167 35.62 -7.41 -1.69
CA VAL A 167 35.11 -7.71 -3.04
C VAL A 167 35.93 -8.88 -3.57
N LYS A 168 35.30 -10.04 -3.75
CA LYS A 168 35.92 -11.21 -4.38
C LYS A 168 35.90 -11.08 -5.89
#